data_AF-A0A7V0UG04-F1
#
_entry.id   AF-A0A7V0UG04-F1
#
_cell.length_a   1.000
_cell.length_b   1.000
_cell.length_c   1.000
_cell.angle_alpha   90.00
_cell.angle_beta   90.00
_cell.angle_gamma   90.00
#
_symmetry.space_group_name_H-M   'P 1'
#
loop_
_entity.id
_entity.type
_entity.pdbx_description
1 polymer ?
#
loop_
_entity_poly.entity_id
_entity_poly.type
_entity_poly.pdbx_seq_one_letter_code
_entity_poly.pdbx_strand_id
1 'polypeptide(L)'
;MPLRRLVGFLLMAVVSSAVAAQDASEHDYTLRVEVVDAAPKKDKWAEVHSEHFLIAGNAGEKELRRIAVDLEELRRLFYRVFPNPKPHYAAFTTVLVFRNGKAFRPFEGHPPGRKGYVLASRDRDYIAINADEKDRRRVYHEYVHTLMRDAPLPLWLREGLAEYYGGFKQERYLVGDYRTVVVGFPIHSHERLLRDPALLPLAQLFTIGEDSAEYDEDNRNTVFYAQSWALVHLLHTPRALPSFKHLLELLVSGEPAEESFRQAFRIDPSDLDLSLRGYVRDSKSNGWAYTRTTYCMCRSGPLDWLQFNFDRLQTDVKERELNALSEAGIRFHFGDLMLHRGDLARAEMYLESAVRLDPSLARAHASLGALRTLQEQYDAAFEHLQRALELDPQSPFAHFYHASLIRQSAVEMPGGLSRARLEAMRSSLVQAVQAAPRFAAASEMLADVNRRIAADDSRPDPSPVIAANGASADRDSD
;
A
#
# COMPACT_ATOMS: atom_id res chain seq x y z
N MET A 1 -60.59 -10.20 -37.20
CA MET A 1 -61.87 -10.39 -36.48
C MET A 1 -61.98 -11.86 -36.09
N PRO A 2 -62.53 -12.23 -34.92
CA PRO A 2 -63.61 -11.54 -34.17
C PRO A 2 -63.07 -10.59 -33.09
N LEU A 3 -63.61 -9.36 -32.92
CA LEU A 3 -64.85 -8.98 -32.18
C LEU A 3 -64.74 -9.34 -30.69
N ARG A 4 -64.85 -8.45 -29.68
CA ARG A 4 -65.76 -7.29 -29.47
C ARG A 4 -65.36 -6.59 -28.14
N ARG A 5 -65.30 -5.25 -28.04
CA ARG A 5 -66.23 -4.32 -27.31
C ARG A 5 -65.48 -3.57 -26.18
N LEU A 6 -65.70 -2.31 -25.78
CA LEU A 6 -66.52 -1.15 -26.22
C LEU A 6 -66.16 0.07 -25.28
N VAL A 7 -66.18 1.32 -25.79
CA VAL A 7 -66.41 2.66 -25.11
C VAL A 7 -65.37 3.17 -24.09
N GLY A 8 -64.93 4.43 -23.99
CA GLY A 8 -65.31 5.77 -24.47
C GLY A 8 -64.95 6.75 -23.32
N PHE A 9 -64.34 7.92 -23.52
CA PHE A 9 -65.03 9.19 -23.72
C PHE A 9 -64.02 10.35 -23.93
N LEU A 10 -64.45 11.31 -24.73
CA LEU A 10 -63.81 12.57 -25.10
C LEU A 10 -64.10 13.65 -24.04
N LEU A 11 -63.17 14.56 -23.74
CA LEU A 11 -63.52 15.95 -23.42
C LEU A 11 -62.33 16.91 -23.58
N MET A 12 -62.43 17.77 -24.58
CA MET A 12 -61.69 19.02 -24.73
C MET A 12 -62.24 20.08 -23.76
N ALA A 13 -61.35 20.90 -23.20
CA ALA A 13 -61.65 22.30 -22.90
C ALA A 13 -60.36 23.12 -23.02
N VAL A 14 -60.35 24.04 -23.99
CA VAL A 14 -59.35 25.06 -24.26
C VAL A 14 -59.86 26.37 -23.69
N VAL A 15 -59.03 27.15 -22.98
CA VAL A 15 -59.03 28.63 -23.01
C VAL A 15 -57.63 29.16 -22.67
N SER A 16 -57.03 29.86 -23.65
CA SER A 16 -56.19 31.09 -23.63
C SER A 16 -55.14 31.34 -22.54
N SER A 17 -53.99 32.01 -22.77
CA SER A 17 -53.59 32.95 -23.83
C SER A 17 -52.12 33.39 -23.61
N ALA A 18 -51.38 33.60 -24.72
CA ALA A 18 -50.27 34.56 -24.99
C ALA A 18 -49.31 33.91 -26.01
N VAL A 19 -49.46 34.11 -27.34
CA VAL A 19 -48.90 35.21 -28.20
C VAL A 19 -47.38 35.32 -28.01
N ALA A 20 -46.52 34.98 -28.99
CA ALA A 20 -46.37 35.63 -30.30
C ALA A 20 -45.74 34.76 -31.42
N ALA A 21 -45.97 35.22 -32.65
CA ALA A 21 -45.59 34.76 -33.99
C ALA A 21 -44.05 34.66 -34.22
N GLN A 22 -43.55 33.55 -34.78
CA GLN A 22 -43.16 33.33 -36.19
C GLN A 22 -41.90 34.09 -36.65
N ASP A 23 -40.78 33.37 -36.70
CA ASP A 23 -39.78 33.53 -37.75
C ASP A 23 -39.11 32.19 -38.07
N ALA A 24 -38.85 31.94 -39.35
CA ALA A 24 -38.30 30.69 -39.86
C ALA A 24 -36.78 30.79 -39.97
N SER A 25 -36.04 29.85 -39.38
CA SER A 25 -34.83 29.22 -39.97
C SER A 25 -34.09 28.33 -38.96
N GLU A 26 -33.52 27.26 -39.50
CA GLU A 26 -32.33 26.54 -39.00
C GLU A 26 -32.42 25.61 -37.78
N HIS A 27 -32.47 24.31 -38.11
CA HIS A 27 -31.78 23.19 -37.44
C HIS A 27 -31.60 23.27 -35.92
N ASP A 28 -32.61 22.85 -35.15
CA ASP A 28 -32.44 22.53 -33.73
C ASP A 28 -32.66 21.04 -33.46
N TYR A 29 -31.54 20.35 -33.20
CA TYR A 29 -31.52 18.97 -32.74
C TYR A 29 -31.96 18.93 -31.27
N THR A 30 -33.26 19.01 -31.03
CA THR A 30 -33.81 18.84 -29.69
C THR A 30 -33.72 17.38 -29.27
N LEU A 31 -32.68 17.09 -28.48
CA LEU A 31 -32.44 15.83 -27.81
C LEU A 31 -33.61 15.51 -26.87
N ARG A 32 -34.50 14.59 -27.26
CA ARG A 32 -35.47 14.00 -26.32
C ARG A 32 -34.72 13.07 -25.36
N VAL A 33 -34.47 13.54 -24.14
CA VAL A 33 -34.03 12.70 -23.03
C VAL A 33 -35.25 11.96 -22.50
N GLU A 34 -35.43 10.71 -22.91
CA GLU A 34 -36.23 9.76 -22.12
C GLU A 34 -35.44 9.44 -20.85
N VAL A 35 -35.92 9.92 -19.70
CA VAL A 35 -35.45 9.41 -18.41
C VAL A 35 -36.02 8.02 -18.25
N VAL A 36 -35.25 7.03 -18.70
CA VAL A 36 -35.45 5.63 -18.31
C VAL A 36 -35.07 5.54 -16.84
N ASP A 37 -36.08 5.58 -15.97
CA ASP A 37 -35.96 5.23 -14.56
C ASP A 37 -35.63 3.73 -14.42
N ALA A 38 -34.36 3.42 -14.63
CA ALA A 38 -33.74 2.24 -14.09
C ALA A 38 -32.59 2.74 -13.21
N ALA A 39 -32.92 3.16 -11.98
CA ALA A 39 -31.92 3.36 -10.94
C ALA A 39 -30.96 2.16 -10.98
N PRO A 40 -29.66 2.34 -11.27
CA PRO A 40 -28.73 1.22 -11.27
C PRO A 40 -28.82 0.57 -9.88
N LYS A 41 -29.05 -0.75 -9.83
CA LYS A 41 -28.97 -1.50 -8.56
C LYS A 41 -27.66 -1.08 -7.89
N LYS A 42 -27.74 -0.36 -6.78
CA LYS A 42 -26.58 0.19 -6.07
C LYS A 42 -25.54 -0.92 -5.94
N ASP A 43 -24.32 -0.65 -6.40
CA ASP A 43 -23.22 -1.60 -6.31
C ASP A 43 -23.00 -1.92 -4.82
N LYS A 44 -23.25 -3.17 -4.44
CA LYS A 44 -23.04 -3.61 -3.05
C LYS A 44 -21.55 -3.71 -2.79
N TRP A 45 -21.03 -2.79 -1.98
CA TRP A 45 -19.67 -2.87 -1.46
C TRP A 45 -19.66 -3.68 -0.17
N ALA A 46 -18.59 -4.44 0.02
CA ALA A 46 -18.37 -5.19 1.23
C ALA A 46 -16.92 -5.10 1.67
N GLU A 47 -16.69 -5.38 2.94
CA GLU A 47 -15.39 -5.35 3.59
C GLU A 47 -15.06 -6.73 4.17
N VAL A 48 -13.83 -7.16 3.97
CA VAL A 48 -13.24 -8.39 4.53
C VAL A 48 -11.92 -8.02 5.18
N HIS A 49 -11.66 -8.53 6.37
CA HIS A 49 -10.41 -8.29 7.08
C HIS A 49 -9.60 -9.59 7.13
N SER A 50 -8.29 -9.50 6.96
CA SER A 50 -7.33 -10.57 7.28
C SER A 50 -6.40 -10.13 8.41
N GLU A 51 -5.24 -10.75 8.57
CA GLU A 51 -4.26 -10.34 9.60
C GLU A 51 -3.56 -9.04 9.21
N HIS A 52 -3.22 -8.87 7.93
CA HIS A 52 -2.42 -7.75 7.43
C HIS A 52 -3.18 -6.83 6.48
N PHE A 53 -4.38 -7.21 6.04
CA PHE A 53 -5.13 -6.48 5.02
C PHE A 53 -6.57 -6.19 5.44
N LEU A 54 -7.03 -5.01 5.04
CA LEU A 54 -8.45 -4.68 4.94
C LEU A 54 -8.80 -4.67 3.45
N ILE A 55 -9.74 -5.49 3.02
CA ILE A 55 -10.18 -5.61 1.64
C ILE A 55 -11.58 -5.04 1.54
N ALA A 56 -11.75 -3.92 0.83
CA ALA A 56 -13.04 -3.31 0.56
C ALA A 56 -13.30 -3.31 -0.95
N GLY A 57 -14.49 -3.71 -1.39
CA GLY A 57 -14.76 -3.81 -2.83
C GLY A 57 -16.20 -4.07 -3.19
N ASN A 58 -16.54 -3.80 -4.46
CA ASN A 58 -17.80 -4.22 -5.08
C ASN A 58 -17.65 -5.44 -6.00
N ALA A 59 -16.49 -6.09 -5.99
CA ALA A 59 -16.33 -7.42 -6.56
C ALA A 59 -17.12 -8.46 -5.74
N GLY A 60 -17.42 -9.61 -6.35
CA GLY A 60 -18.13 -10.68 -5.65
C GLY A 60 -17.34 -11.18 -4.43
N GLU A 61 -18.05 -11.54 -3.35
CA GLU A 61 -17.48 -12.05 -2.09
C GLU A 61 -16.32 -13.04 -2.30
N LYS A 62 -16.54 -14.03 -3.16
CA LYS A 62 -15.55 -15.08 -3.45
C LYS A 62 -14.24 -14.49 -3.97
N GLU A 63 -14.31 -13.43 -4.76
CA GLU A 63 -13.13 -12.76 -5.30
C GLU A 63 -12.44 -11.90 -4.25
N LEU A 64 -13.19 -11.18 -3.40
CA LEU A 64 -12.62 -10.41 -2.29
C LEU A 64 -11.82 -11.31 -1.34
N ARG A 65 -12.42 -12.43 -0.91
CA ARG A 65 -11.77 -13.41 -0.05
C ARG A 65 -10.57 -14.07 -0.74
N ARG A 66 -10.66 -14.33 -2.05
CA ARG A 66 -9.54 -14.89 -2.81
C ARG A 66 -8.35 -13.94 -2.84
N ILE A 67 -8.57 -12.66 -3.13
CA ILE A 67 -7.51 -11.65 -3.15
C ILE A 67 -6.87 -11.51 -1.76
N ALA A 68 -7.67 -11.50 -0.70
CA ALA A 68 -7.16 -11.50 0.68
C ALA A 68 -6.20 -12.67 0.93
N VAL A 69 -6.61 -13.89 0.54
CA VAL A 69 -5.80 -15.10 0.67
C VAL A 69 -4.53 -15.04 -0.18
N ASP A 70 -4.63 -14.61 -1.45
CA ASP A 70 -3.48 -14.50 -2.36
C ASP A 70 -2.40 -13.57 -1.79
N LEU A 71 -2.80 -12.42 -1.23
CA LEU A 71 -1.87 -11.44 -0.65
C LEU A 71 -1.20 -11.94 0.63
N GLU A 72 -1.96 -12.58 1.53
CA GLU A 72 -1.41 -13.21 2.75
C GLU A 72 -0.47 -14.38 2.42
N GLU A 73 -0.82 -15.20 1.41
CA GLU A 73 0.02 -16.30 0.94
C GLU A 73 1.33 -15.80 0.34
N LEU A 74 1.28 -14.78 -0.53
CA LEU A 74 2.46 -14.15 -1.11
C LEU A 74 3.39 -13.61 -0.02
N ARG A 75 2.84 -12.85 0.92
CA ARG A 75 3.57 -12.31 2.07
C ARG A 75 4.25 -13.40 2.90
N ARG A 76 3.51 -14.47 3.23
CA ARG A 76 4.05 -15.61 3.99
C ARG A 76 5.19 -16.30 3.26
N LEU A 77 5.06 -16.50 1.95
CA LEU A 77 6.10 -17.12 1.12
C LEU A 77 7.37 -16.26 1.08
N PHE A 78 7.21 -14.94 0.97
CA PHE A 78 8.32 -13.99 0.96
C PHE A 78 9.16 -14.12 2.24
N TYR A 79 8.51 -14.02 3.41
CA TYR A 79 9.19 -14.09 4.71
C TYR A 79 9.68 -15.49 5.14
N ARG A 80 9.46 -16.53 4.33
CA ARG A 80 10.10 -17.84 4.55
C ARG A 80 11.58 -17.84 4.15
N VAL A 81 11.92 -16.97 3.20
CA VAL A 81 13.29 -16.80 2.70
C VAL A 81 13.87 -15.50 3.23
N PHE A 82 13.11 -14.41 3.12
CA PHE A 82 13.55 -13.11 3.57
C PHE A 82 13.56 -13.06 5.11
N PRO A 83 14.70 -12.79 5.76
CA PRO A 83 14.78 -12.65 7.20
C PRO A 83 13.87 -11.49 7.59
N ASN A 84 12.85 -11.76 8.40
CA ASN A 84 11.82 -10.79 8.74
C ASN A 84 12.48 -9.58 9.45
N PRO A 85 12.70 -8.43 8.76
CA PRO A 85 13.05 -7.23 9.49
C PRO A 85 11.80 -6.95 10.33
N LYS A 86 11.94 -6.71 11.64
CA LYS A 86 10.79 -6.54 12.53
C LYS A 86 9.70 -5.72 11.80
N PRO A 87 8.49 -6.28 11.61
CA PRO A 87 7.34 -5.63 11.01
C PRO A 87 7.30 -4.09 11.04
N HIS A 88 7.80 -3.41 10.00
CA HIS A 88 7.46 -2.01 9.73
C HIS A 88 6.06 -2.00 9.12
N TYR A 89 5.00 -2.07 9.93
CA TYR A 89 3.65 -2.09 9.37
C TYR A 89 2.88 -0.85 9.78
N ALA A 90 2.39 -0.11 8.80
CA ALA A 90 1.09 0.52 8.95
C ALA A 90 0.09 -0.46 9.60
N ALA A 91 -0.85 0.02 10.42
CA ALA A 91 -1.77 -0.85 11.16
C ALA A 91 -2.44 -1.95 10.29
N PHE A 92 -2.64 -1.70 8.99
CA PHE A 92 -3.06 -2.66 7.96
C PHE A 92 -2.84 -2.06 6.54
N THR A 93 -2.66 -2.90 5.52
CA THR A 93 -2.70 -2.47 4.10
C THR A 93 -4.15 -2.45 3.62
N THR A 94 -4.60 -1.36 3.00
CA THR A 94 -5.98 -1.20 2.50
C THR A 94 -6.06 -1.60 1.02
N VAL A 95 -6.90 -2.58 0.70
CA VAL A 95 -7.06 -3.13 -0.65
C VAL A 95 -8.44 -2.75 -1.20
N LEU A 96 -8.49 -1.94 -2.26
CA LEU A 96 -9.72 -1.58 -2.96
C LEU A 96 -9.90 -2.43 -4.21
N VAL A 97 -10.92 -3.27 -4.21
CA VAL A 97 -11.21 -4.22 -5.29
C VAL A 97 -12.45 -3.79 -6.06
N PHE A 98 -12.22 -3.38 -7.30
CA PHE A 98 -13.27 -2.93 -8.21
C PHE A 98 -13.69 -4.09 -9.10
N ARG A 99 -15.00 -4.33 -9.21
CA ARG A 99 -15.56 -5.47 -9.95
C ARG A 99 -15.12 -5.59 -11.41
N ASN A 100 -14.77 -4.48 -12.05
CA ASN A 100 -14.39 -4.41 -13.46
C ASN A 100 -13.66 -3.11 -13.79
N GLY A 101 -13.12 -3.05 -15.01
CA GLY A 101 -12.38 -1.87 -15.50
C GLY A 101 -13.21 -0.59 -15.51
N LYS A 102 -14.53 -0.67 -15.70
CA LYS A 102 -15.42 0.51 -15.66
C LYS A 102 -15.52 1.10 -14.25
N ALA A 103 -15.64 0.24 -13.23
CA ALA A 103 -15.63 0.66 -11.83
C ALA A 103 -14.26 1.15 -11.38
N PHE A 104 -13.18 0.58 -11.92
CA PHE A 104 -11.80 0.96 -11.61
C PHE A 104 -11.38 2.30 -12.24
N ARG A 105 -11.89 2.63 -13.44
CA ARG A 105 -11.45 3.78 -14.25
C ARG A 105 -11.33 5.11 -13.50
N PRO A 106 -12.30 5.54 -12.66
CA PRO A 106 -12.16 6.79 -11.91
C PRO A 106 -11.00 6.77 -10.91
N PHE A 107 -10.54 5.59 -10.53
CA PHE A 107 -9.48 5.36 -9.56
C PHE A 107 -8.17 4.93 -10.23
N GLU A 108 -8.08 4.96 -11.57
CA GLU A 108 -6.86 4.55 -12.28
C GLU A 108 -5.64 5.34 -11.79
N GLY A 109 -4.52 4.63 -11.64
CA GLY A 109 -3.20 5.20 -11.35
C GLY A 109 -2.78 6.21 -12.41
N HIS A 110 -1.83 7.10 -12.10
CA HIS A 110 -1.02 7.76 -13.12
C HIS A 110 0.28 6.96 -13.34
N PRO A 111 0.74 6.77 -14.59
CA PRO A 111 0.03 7.06 -15.85
C PRO A 111 -1.24 6.19 -16.05
N PRO A 112 -2.22 6.67 -16.85
CA PRO A 112 -3.48 5.97 -17.10
C PRO A 112 -3.28 4.63 -17.80
N GLY A 113 -4.28 3.74 -17.72
CA GLY A 113 -4.22 2.41 -18.35
C GLY A 113 -3.66 1.29 -17.45
N ARG A 114 -3.19 1.63 -16.24
CA ARG A 114 -2.87 0.64 -15.20
C ARG A 114 -4.11 -0.20 -14.87
N LYS A 115 -3.94 -1.52 -14.69
CA LYS A 115 -5.01 -2.46 -14.31
C LYS A 115 -5.03 -2.79 -12.81
N GLY A 116 -4.12 -2.15 -12.09
CA GLY A 116 -3.97 -2.20 -10.64
C GLY A 116 -2.67 -1.49 -10.27
N TYR A 117 -2.56 -1.08 -9.01
CA TYR A 117 -1.34 -0.45 -8.49
C TYR A 117 -1.27 -0.61 -6.98
N VAL A 118 -0.05 -0.45 -6.45
CA VAL A 118 0.21 -0.29 -5.03
C VAL A 118 0.66 1.14 -4.79
N LEU A 119 0.23 1.71 -3.68
CA LEU A 119 0.61 3.03 -3.21
C LEU A 119 1.19 2.86 -1.82
N ALA A 120 2.51 3.00 -1.75
CA ALA A 120 3.23 3.12 -0.50
C ALA A 120 2.95 4.49 0.12
N SER A 121 2.50 4.54 1.37
CA SER A 121 2.45 5.79 2.15
C SER A 121 3.21 5.63 3.46
N ARG A 122 3.45 6.75 4.12
CA ARG A 122 4.07 6.80 5.44
C ARG A 122 3.18 6.14 6.49
N ASP A 123 1.88 6.37 6.43
CA ASP A 123 0.94 5.98 7.48
C ASP A 123 0.19 4.68 7.17
N ARG A 124 -0.21 4.47 5.91
CA ARG A 124 -0.76 3.20 5.42
C ARG A 124 -0.59 2.95 3.93
N ASP A 125 -0.37 1.69 3.59
CA ASP A 125 -0.26 1.27 2.19
C ASP A 125 -1.63 0.97 1.58
N TYR A 126 -1.75 1.22 0.28
CA TYR A 126 -2.94 0.88 -0.50
C TYR A 126 -2.62 -0.04 -1.66
N ILE A 127 -3.57 -0.90 -2.01
CA ILE A 127 -3.57 -1.67 -3.23
C ILE A 127 -4.91 -1.45 -3.93
N ALA A 128 -4.92 -1.00 -5.17
CA ALA A 128 -6.14 -0.89 -5.96
C ALA A 128 -6.12 -1.93 -7.08
N ILE A 129 -7.18 -2.74 -7.19
CA ILE A 129 -7.25 -3.89 -8.09
C ILE A 129 -8.50 -3.80 -8.96
N ASN A 130 -8.33 -3.91 -10.28
CA ASN A 130 -9.40 -4.28 -11.19
C ASN A 130 -9.58 -5.80 -11.18
N ALA A 131 -10.71 -6.31 -10.70
CA ALA A 131 -10.95 -7.74 -10.56
C ALA A 131 -11.00 -8.50 -11.90
N ASP A 132 -11.37 -7.83 -13.01
CA ASP A 132 -11.35 -8.44 -14.35
C ASP A 132 -9.93 -8.75 -14.84
N GLU A 133 -8.92 -8.09 -14.27
CA GLU A 133 -7.54 -8.35 -14.63
C GLU A 133 -7.06 -9.63 -13.96
N LYS A 134 -6.75 -10.62 -14.81
CA LYS A 134 -6.28 -11.94 -14.38
C LYS A 134 -4.78 -11.93 -14.14
N ASP A 135 -4.03 -11.12 -14.88
CA ASP A 135 -2.58 -10.98 -14.66
C ASP A 135 -2.31 -9.89 -13.63
N ARG A 136 -2.05 -10.32 -12.40
CA ARG A 136 -1.76 -9.43 -11.26
C ARG A 136 -0.26 -9.31 -10.99
N ARG A 137 0.62 -9.80 -11.89
CA ARG A 137 2.07 -9.81 -11.69
C ARG A 137 2.59 -8.44 -11.27
N ARG A 138 2.15 -7.38 -11.95
CA ARG A 138 2.57 -6.01 -11.64
C ARG A 138 2.16 -5.58 -10.23
N VAL A 139 0.93 -5.88 -9.81
CA VAL A 139 0.45 -5.56 -8.45
C VAL A 139 1.26 -6.32 -7.39
N TYR A 140 1.53 -7.60 -7.62
CA TYR A 140 2.33 -8.42 -6.70
C TYR A 140 3.79 -7.97 -6.66
N HIS A 141 4.37 -7.58 -7.79
CA HIS A 141 5.71 -6.99 -7.88
C HIS A 141 5.79 -5.71 -7.02
N GLU A 142 4.89 -4.75 -7.21
CA GLU A 142 4.87 -3.54 -6.38
C GLU A 142 4.63 -3.86 -4.89
N TYR A 143 3.78 -4.84 -4.59
CA TYR A 143 3.54 -5.24 -3.21
C TYR A 143 4.80 -5.83 -2.57
N VAL A 144 5.60 -6.61 -3.32
CA VAL A 144 6.87 -7.15 -2.82
C VAL A 144 7.86 -6.03 -2.50
N HIS A 145 7.89 -4.92 -3.27
CA HIS A 145 8.67 -3.74 -2.88
C HIS A 145 8.26 -3.18 -1.51
N THR A 146 6.97 -3.19 -1.16
CA THR A 146 6.54 -2.71 0.16
C THR A 146 6.99 -3.63 1.30
N LEU A 147 7.16 -4.93 1.05
CA LEU A 147 7.64 -5.90 2.05
C LEU A 147 9.11 -5.71 2.45
N MET A 148 9.89 -5.05 1.60
CA MET A 148 11.33 -4.82 1.76
C MET A 148 11.72 -3.34 1.69
N ARG A 149 10.76 -2.42 1.86
CA ARG A 149 10.95 -0.97 1.70
C ARG A 149 12.13 -0.43 2.53
N ASP A 150 12.23 -0.88 3.77
CA ASP A 150 13.22 -0.39 4.73
C ASP A 150 14.50 -1.24 4.75
N ALA A 151 14.59 -2.27 3.90
CA ALA A 151 15.77 -3.12 3.81
C ALA A 151 16.80 -2.48 2.85
N PRO A 152 18.08 -2.35 3.25
CA PRO A 152 19.12 -1.74 2.42
C PRO A 152 19.65 -2.74 1.39
N LEU A 153 18.78 -3.20 0.49
CA LEU A 153 19.12 -4.17 -0.54
C LEU A 153 19.69 -3.47 -1.79
N PRO A 154 20.71 -4.07 -2.46
CA PRO A 154 21.17 -3.57 -3.75
C PRO A 154 20.05 -3.67 -4.79
N LEU A 155 20.05 -2.75 -5.76
CA LEU A 155 18.97 -2.57 -6.74
C LEU A 155 18.63 -3.87 -7.49
N TRP A 156 19.64 -4.58 -8.02
CA TRP A 156 19.44 -5.84 -8.73
C TRP A 156 18.68 -6.88 -7.88
N LEU A 157 18.95 -6.92 -6.57
CA LEU A 157 18.33 -7.90 -5.69
C LEU A 157 16.89 -7.49 -5.37
N ARG A 158 16.66 -6.19 -5.13
CA ARG A 158 15.34 -5.61 -4.91
C ARG A 158 14.42 -5.88 -6.10
N GLU A 159 14.86 -5.53 -7.32
CA GLU A 159 14.09 -5.76 -8.55
C GLU A 159 13.96 -7.26 -8.88
N GLY A 160 15.03 -8.04 -8.71
CA GLY A 160 15.01 -9.48 -8.94
C GLY A 160 14.04 -10.23 -8.02
N LEU A 161 13.98 -9.86 -6.73
CA LEU A 161 13.01 -10.40 -5.77
C LEU A 161 11.59 -10.01 -6.15
N ALA A 162 11.36 -8.74 -6.51
CA ALA A 162 10.04 -8.26 -6.93
C ALA A 162 9.56 -8.95 -8.22
N GLU A 163 10.45 -9.20 -9.19
CA GLU A 163 10.14 -9.97 -10.41
C GLU A 163 9.84 -11.45 -10.09
N TYR A 164 10.66 -12.08 -9.25
CA TYR A 164 10.50 -13.49 -8.88
C TYR A 164 9.19 -13.76 -8.13
N TYR A 165 8.93 -12.99 -7.07
CA TYR A 165 7.73 -13.14 -6.25
C TYR A 165 6.49 -12.50 -6.91
N GLY A 166 6.67 -11.49 -7.76
CA GLY A 166 5.61 -10.95 -8.61
C GLY A 166 4.99 -12.00 -9.53
N GLY A 167 5.78 -13.01 -9.92
CA GLY A 167 5.32 -14.20 -10.63
C GLY A 167 4.44 -15.16 -9.82
N PHE A 168 3.96 -14.76 -8.63
CA PHE A 168 3.07 -15.55 -7.77
C PHE A 168 1.81 -16.00 -8.51
N LYS A 169 1.54 -17.30 -8.44
CA LYS A 169 0.30 -17.92 -8.92
C LYS A 169 -0.15 -19.00 -7.95
N GLN A 170 -1.46 -19.07 -7.75
CA GLN A 170 -2.07 -20.21 -7.08
C GLN A 170 -2.39 -21.29 -8.12
N GLU A 171 -1.70 -22.43 -8.05
CA GLU A 171 -2.00 -23.61 -8.87
C GLU A 171 -3.07 -24.45 -8.16
N ARG A 172 -4.31 -24.38 -8.67
CA ARG A 172 -5.37 -25.31 -8.28
C ARG A 172 -5.21 -26.66 -8.99
N TYR A 173 -4.11 -27.35 -8.74
CA TYR A 173 -4.11 -28.79 -8.92
C TYR A 173 -4.77 -29.40 -7.70
N LEU A 174 -6.08 -29.70 -7.80
CA LEU A 174 -6.75 -30.62 -6.87
C LEU A 174 -6.23 -32.03 -7.14
N VAL A 175 -4.99 -32.31 -6.73
CA VAL A 175 -4.54 -33.69 -6.56
C VAL A 175 -4.93 -34.05 -5.13
N GLY A 176 -6.15 -34.55 -4.95
CA GLY A 176 -6.71 -34.80 -3.62
C GLY A 176 -6.88 -33.52 -2.80
N ASP A 177 -6.52 -33.58 -1.52
CA ASP A 177 -6.64 -32.46 -0.58
C ASP A 177 -5.47 -31.47 -0.68
N TYR A 178 -4.58 -31.51 -1.68
CA TYR A 178 -3.42 -30.63 -1.70
C TYR A 178 -3.70 -29.30 -2.42
N ARG A 179 -3.10 -28.21 -1.94
CA ARG A 179 -3.04 -26.91 -2.65
C ARG A 179 -1.60 -26.54 -2.95
N THR A 180 -1.40 -25.97 -4.12
CA THR A 180 -0.06 -25.62 -4.60
C THR A 180 -0.01 -24.13 -4.91
N VAL A 181 0.99 -23.46 -4.37
CA VAL A 181 1.35 -22.09 -4.73
C VAL A 181 2.71 -22.10 -5.39
N VAL A 182 2.89 -21.28 -6.40
CA VAL A 182 4.13 -21.17 -7.15
C VAL A 182 4.59 -19.72 -7.21
N VAL A 183 5.90 -19.53 -7.07
CA VAL A 183 6.60 -18.26 -7.29
C VAL A 183 7.79 -18.53 -8.20
N GLY A 184 8.26 -17.49 -8.91
CA GLY A 184 9.26 -17.66 -9.97
C GLY A 184 8.68 -18.28 -11.23
N PHE A 185 7.40 -18.05 -11.56
CA PHE A 185 6.88 -18.54 -12.84
C PHE A 185 7.65 -17.85 -14.00
N PRO A 186 8.01 -18.57 -15.08
CA PRO A 186 8.77 -17.98 -16.18
C PRO A 186 8.12 -16.72 -16.76
N ILE A 187 8.93 -15.67 -16.94
CA ILE A 187 8.51 -14.43 -17.59
C ILE A 187 8.98 -14.46 -19.04
N HIS A 188 8.06 -14.73 -19.96
CA HIS A 188 8.36 -14.91 -21.38
C HIS A 188 9.15 -13.77 -22.02
N SER A 189 8.94 -12.54 -21.58
CA SER A 189 9.69 -11.39 -22.10
C SER A 189 11.14 -11.38 -21.61
N HIS A 190 11.39 -11.76 -20.35
CA HIS A 190 12.74 -11.94 -19.81
C HIS A 190 13.49 -13.08 -20.49
N GLU A 191 12.82 -14.22 -20.72
CA GLU A 191 13.43 -15.35 -21.44
C GLU A 191 13.96 -14.97 -22.82
N ARG A 192 13.25 -14.09 -23.54
CA ARG A 192 13.67 -13.58 -24.85
C ARG A 192 14.92 -12.71 -24.76
N LEU A 193 15.08 -11.96 -23.67
CA LEU A 193 16.21 -11.06 -23.43
C LEU A 193 17.47 -11.80 -22.96
N LEU A 194 17.30 -12.92 -22.25
CA LEU A 194 18.39 -13.74 -21.70
C LEU A 194 19.07 -14.62 -22.77
N ARG A 195 19.57 -14.02 -23.85
CA ARG A 195 20.38 -14.66 -24.90
C ARG A 195 21.85 -14.36 -24.66
N ASP A 196 22.75 -15.32 -24.86
CA ASP A 196 24.21 -15.08 -24.78
C ASP A 196 24.62 -14.55 -26.17
N PRO A 197 24.94 -13.24 -26.35
CA PRO A 197 25.85 -12.46 -25.49
C PRO A 197 25.23 -11.30 -24.67
N ALA A 198 23.90 -11.22 -24.55
CA ALA A 198 23.21 -10.11 -23.89
C ALA A 198 23.35 -10.07 -22.36
N LEU A 199 23.97 -11.06 -21.70
CA LEU A 199 24.15 -11.05 -20.24
C LEU A 199 25.32 -10.13 -19.84
N LEU A 200 25.04 -9.20 -18.94
CA LEU A 200 26.02 -8.32 -18.30
C LEU A 200 26.95 -9.16 -17.40
N PRO A 201 28.24 -8.80 -17.26
CA PRO A 201 29.05 -9.31 -16.17
C PRO A 201 28.40 -8.97 -14.81
N LEU A 202 28.41 -9.89 -13.84
CA LEU A 202 27.80 -9.64 -12.53
C LEU A 202 28.42 -8.44 -11.79
N ALA A 203 29.72 -8.21 -11.98
CA ALA A 203 30.38 -7.01 -11.45
C ALA A 203 29.73 -5.73 -11.98
N GLN A 204 29.31 -5.68 -13.26
CA GLN A 204 28.57 -4.54 -13.82
C GLN A 204 27.15 -4.49 -13.24
N LEU A 205 26.44 -5.63 -13.21
CA LEU A 205 25.08 -5.71 -12.66
C LEU A 205 24.99 -5.15 -11.23
N PHE A 206 25.99 -5.44 -10.39
CA PHE A 206 26.03 -5.02 -8.99
C PHE A 206 26.30 -3.52 -8.81
N THR A 207 26.82 -2.84 -9.84
CA THR A 207 27.08 -1.38 -9.80
C THR A 207 25.93 -0.53 -10.33
N ILE A 208 24.92 -1.14 -10.96
CA ILE A 208 23.75 -0.41 -11.49
C ILE A 208 22.94 0.14 -10.32
N GLY A 209 22.78 1.46 -10.29
CA GLY A 209 21.91 2.20 -9.38
C GLY A 209 20.72 2.83 -10.12
N GLU A 210 19.88 3.55 -9.38
CA GLU A 210 18.65 4.17 -9.90
C GLU A 210 18.94 5.23 -10.99
N ASP A 211 20.12 5.85 -10.96
CA ASP A 211 20.56 6.84 -11.96
C ASP A 211 21.24 6.21 -13.19
N SER A 212 21.35 4.89 -13.26
CA SER A 212 22.05 4.19 -14.35
C SER A 212 21.17 4.10 -15.60
N ALA A 213 21.77 4.24 -16.79
CA ALA A 213 21.03 4.19 -18.06
C ALA A 213 20.38 2.83 -18.34
N GLU A 214 20.89 1.78 -17.71
CA GLU A 214 20.35 0.42 -17.78
C GLU A 214 19.09 0.20 -16.93
N TYR A 215 18.80 1.12 -16.01
CA TYR A 215 17.61 1.10 -15.16
C TYR A 215 16.53 2.04 -15.71
N ASP A 216 15.33 1.49 -15.87
CA ASP A 216 14.13 2.22 -16.31
C ASP A 216 12.92 1.67 -15.54
N GLU A 217 12.42 2.45 -14.59
CA GLU A 217 11.31 2.07 -13.72
C GLU A 217 10.00 1.82 -14.51
N ASP A 218 9.82 2.56 -15.61
CA ASP A 218 8.64 2.48 -16.48
C ASP A 218 8.75 1.32 -17.48
N ASN A 219 9.97 0.97 -17.90
CA ASN A 219 10.24 -0.15 -18.80
C ASN A 219 11.02 -1.29 -18.14
N ARG A 220 10.27 -2.27 -17.62
CA ARG A 220 10.85 -3.47 -16.98
C ARG A 220 11.28 -4.56 -17.95
N ASN A 221 11.20 -4.31 -19.26
CA ASN A 221 11.59 -5.28 -20.29
C ASN A 221 13.01 -5.03 -20.78
N THR A 222 13.96 -4.95 -19.84
CA THR A 222 15.39 -4.78 -20.12
C THR A 222 16.21 -5.98 -19.64
N VAL A 223 17.45 -6.06 -20.12
CA VAL A 223 18.41 -7.09 -19.67
C VAL A 223 18.63 -7.02 -18.17
N PHE A 224 18.67 -5.81 -17.58
CA PHE A 224 18.86 -5.62 -16.14
C PHE A 224 17.81 -6.39 -15.31
N TYR A 225 16.53 -6.15 -15.57
CA TYR A 225 15.43 -6.84 -14.89
C TYR A 225 15.46 -8.35 -15.16
N ALA A 226 15.64 -8.74 -16.42
CA ALA A 226 15.66 -10.14 -16.81
C ALA A 226 16.80 -10.93 -16.15
N GLN A 227 18.01 -10.35 -16.08
CA GLN A 227 19.17 -10.97 -15.48
C GLN A 227 19.10 -10.98 -13.94
N SER A 228 18.58 -9.91 -13.33
CA SER A 228 18.30 -9.86 -11.90
C SER A 228 17.31 -10.94 -11.47
N TRP A 229 16.22 -11.10 -12.23
CA TRP A 229 15.25 -12.18 -12.06
C TRP A 229 15.88 -13.57 -12.19
N ALA A 230 16.70 -13.79 -13.23
CA ALA A 230 17.38 -15.06 -13.46
C ALA A 230 18.39 -15.40 -12.35
N LEU A 231 19.09 -14.39 -11.81
CA LEU A 231 19.99 -14.58 -10.68
C LEU A 231 19.22 -14.96 -9.42
N VAL A 232 18.13 -14.26 -9.09
CA VAL A 232 17.28 -14.63 -7.95
C VAL A 232 16.72 -16.05 -8.10
N HIS A 233 16.38 -16.46 -9.32
CA HIS A 233 16.01 -17.84 -9.63
C HIS A 233 17.11 -18.86 -9.25
N LEU A 234 18.34 -18.61 -9.69
CA LEU A 234 19.51 -19.44 -9.35
C LEU A 234 19.69 -19.51 -7.82
N LEU A 235 19.57 -18.37 -7.14
CA LEU A 235 19.73 -18.26 -5.68
C LEU A 235 18.62 -18.98 -4.89
N HIS A 236 17.44 -19.15 -5.48
CA HIS A 236 16.34 -19.93 -4.90
C HIS A 236 16.46 -21.45 -5.10
N THR A 237 17.45 -21.92 -5.86
CA THR A 237 17.67 -23.38 -6.01
C THR A 237 18.02 -24.01 -4.66
N PRO A 238 17.65 -25.29 -4.39
CA PRO A 238 17.92 -25.94 -3.10
C PRO A 238 19.39 -25.90 -2.68
N ARG A 239 20.31 -25.90 -3.66
CA ARG A 239 21.75 -25.81 -3.43
C ARG A 239 22.19 -24.41 -2.97
N ALA A 240 21.62 -23.35 -3.53
CA ALA A 240 22.03 -21.97 -3.26
C ALA A 240 21.23 -21.31 -2.12
N LEU A 241 20.03 -21.81 -1.81
CA LEU A 241 19.10 -21.20 -0.87
C LEU A 241 19.68 -20.95 0.54
N PRO A 242 20.47 -21.86 1.16
CA PRO A 242 21.07 -21.58 2.46
C PRO A 242 22.02 -20.37 2.44
N SER A 243 22.90 -20.28 1.44
CA SER A 243 23.78 -19.12 1.24
C SER A 243 22.98 -17.86 0.92
N PHE A 244 21.90 -17.98 0.14
CA PHE A 244 21.05 -16.83 -0.17
C PHE A 244 20.37 -16.26 1.08
N LYS A 245 19.86 -17.10 1.98
CA LYS A 245 19.32 -16.65 3.27
C LYS A 245 20.36 -15.92 4.10
N HIS A 246 21.58 -16.46 4.16
CA HIS A 246 22.67 -15.82 4.88
C HIS A 246 23.06 -14.47 4.27
N LEU A 247 23.08 -14.35 2.93
CA LEU A 247 23.27 -13.07 2.25
C LEU A 247 22.22 -12.04 2.67
N LEU A 248 20.94 -12.42 2.68
CA LEU A 248 19.87 -11.51 3.08
C LEU A 248 19.99 -11.06 4.54
N GLU A 249 20.42 -11.94 5.44
CA GLU A 249 20.66 -11.60 6.85
C GLU A 249 21.76 -10.56 7.02
N LEU A 250 22.88 -10.73 6.30
CA LEU A 250 24.00 -9.79 6.32
C LEU A 250 23.58 -8.42 5.75
N LEU A 251 22.90 -8.42 4.60
CA LEU A 251 22.42 -7.19 3.97
C LEU A 251 21.43 -6.43 4.87
N VAL A 252 20.44 -7.12 5.45
CA VAL A 252 19.46 -6.50 6.35
C VAL A 252 20.14 -5.95 7.62
N SER A 253 21.28 -6.50 8.02
CA SER A 253 22.08 -6.00 9.15
C SER A 253 22.92 -4.76 8.80
N GLY A 254 22.90 -4.30 7.55
CA GLY A 254 23.63 -3.12 7.07
C GLY A 254 25.06 -3.39 6.61
N GLU A 255 25.45 -4.66 6.48
CA GLU A 255 26.77 -5.02 5.96
C GLU A 255 26.91 -4.66 4.46
N PRO A 256 28.08 -4.20 3.98
CA PRO A 256 28.29 -3.89 2.58
C PRO A 256 28.00 -5.09 1.66
N ALA A 257 27.38 -4.84 0.50
CA ALA A 257 26.86 -5.91 -0.35
C ALA A 257 27.92 -6.88 -0.89
N GLU A 258 29.09 -6.36 -1.29
CA GLU A 258 30.19 -7.19 -1.80
C GLU A 258 30.75 -8.12 -0.72
N GLU A 259 30.94 -7.59 0.49
CA GLU A 259 31.45 -8.36 1.63
C GLU A 259 30.42 -9.39 2.11
N SER A 260 29.15 -9.00 2.17
CA SER A 260 28.03 -9.90 2.44
C SER A 260 28.00 -11.08 1.45
N PHE A 261 28.27 -10.82 0.17
CA PHE A 261 28.31 -11.86 -0.85
C PHE A 261 29.45 -12.86 -0.64
N ARG A 262 30.68 -12.38 -0.40
CA ARG A 262 31.84 -13.25 -0.14
C ARG A 262 31.62 -14.14 1.08
N GLN A 263 31.08 -13.57 2.16
CA GLN A 263 30.77 -14.33 3.37
C GLN A 263 29.69 -15.39 3.13
N ALA A 264 28.62 -15.03 2.42
CA ALA A 264 27.49 -15.91 2.18
C ALA A 264 27.79 -17.10 1.25
N PHE A 265 28.51 -16.86 0.15
CA PHE A 265 28.74 -17.86 -0.88
C PHE A 265 30.13 -18.50 -0.84
N ARG A 266 31.10 -17.89 -0.14
CA ARG A 266 32.49 -18.36 -0.05
C ARG A 266 33.16 -18.59 -1.41
N ILE A 267 32.72 -17.83 -2.42
CA ILE A 267 33.24 -17.83 -3.79
C ILE A 267 33.43 -16.38 -4.24
N ASP A 268 34.19 -16.20 -5.31
CA ASP A 268 34.28 -14.91 -5.98
C ASP A 268 32.99 -14.66 -6.78
N PRO A 269 32.49 -13.41 -6.87
CA PRO A 269 31.35 -13.07 -7.73
C PRO A 269 31.49 -13.54 -9.19
N SER A 270 32.72 -13.63 -9.73
CA SER A 270 32.97 -14.12 -11.09
C SER A 270 32.67 -15.62 -11.26
N ASP A 271 32.73 -16.43 -10.21
CA ASP A 271 32.31 -17.85 -10.27
C ASP A 271 30.79 -17.97 -10.43
N LEU A 272 30.05 -16.96 -9.97
CA LEU A 272 28.60 -16.88 -10.13
C LEU A 272 28.22 -16.48 -11.56
N ASP A 273 29.05 -15.73 -12.28
CA ASP A 273 28.81 -15.40 -13.70
C ASP A 273 28.68 -16.68 -14.54
N LEU A 274 29.64 -17.60 -14.38
CA LEU A 274 29.63 -18.89 -15.07
C LEU A 274 28.43 -19.75 -14.64
N SER A 275 28.12 -19.76 -13.35
CA SER A 275 26.97 -20.49 -12.79
C SER A 275 25.64 -19.97 -13.35
N LEU A 276 25.47 -18.64 -13.44
CA LEU A 276 24.30 -18.00 -13.99
C LEU A 276 24.15 -18.28 -15.48
N ARG A 277 25.23 -18.13 -16.27
CA ARG A 277 25.23 -18.45 -17.70
C ARG A 277 24.85 -19.91 -17.95
N GLY A 278 25.44 -20.83 -17.18
CA GLY A 278 25.08 -22.25 -17.20
C GLY A 278 23.60 -22.46 -16.89
N TYR A 279 23.11 -21.88 -15.80
CA TYR A 279 21.72 -21.99 -15.38
C TYR A 279 20.72 -21.44 -16.42
N VAL A 280 20.99 -20.27 -17.01
CA VAL A 280 20.18 -19.67 -18.08
C VAL A 280 20.15 -20.57 -19.31
N ARG A 281 21.31 -21.12 -19.71
CA ARG A 281 21.40 -22.03 -20.85
C ARG A 281 20.60 -23.32 -20.59
N ASP A 282 20.77 -23.93 -19.44
CA ASP A 282 20.12 -25.19 -19.09
C ASP A 282 18.60 -25.00 -18.93
N SER A 283 18.16 -23.85 -18.39
CA SER A 283 16.74 -23.50 -18.25
C SER A 283 16.04 -23.34 -19.59
N LYS A 284 16.74 -22.99 -20.67
CA LYS A 284 16.15 -22.96 -22.03
C LYS A 284 15.76 -24.34 -22.52
N SER A 285 16.54 -25.36 -22.18
CA SER A 285 16.31 -26.73 -22.62
C SER A 285 15.37 -27.49 -21.69
N ASN A 286 15.44 -27.22 -20.38
CA ASN A 286 14.76 -27.99 -19.34
C ASN A 286 13.59 -27.23 -18.68
N GLY A 287 13.36 -25.97 -19.06
CA GLY A 287 12.48 -25.04 -18.36
C GLY A 287 13.15 -24.42 -17.13
N TRP A 288 12.66 -23.25 -16.70
CA TRP A 288 13.15 -22.59 -15.50
C TRP A 288 12.72 -23.31 -14.23
N ALA A 289 13.63 -23.41 -13.26
CA ALA A 289 13.29 -23.92 -11.95
C ALA A 289 12.46 -22.87 -11.20
N TYR A 290 11.21 -23.18 -10.86
CA TYR A 290 10.35 -22.33 -10.04
C TYR A 290 10.13 -22.96 -8.66
N THR A 291 9.86 -22.14 -7.65
CA THR A 291 9.55 -22.67 -6.32
C THR A 291 8.08 -23.03 -6.27
N ARG A 292 7.81 -24.33 -6.21
CA ARG A 292 6.50 -24.89 -5.92
C ARG A 292 6.40 -25.24 -4.45
N THR A 293 5.47 -24.62 -3.74
CA THR A 293 5.13 -25.02 -2.37
C THR A 293 3.76 -25.68 -2.38
N THR A 294 3.71 -26.96 -1.99
CA THR A 294 2.48 -27.73 -1.86
C THR A 294 2.13 -27.88 -0.38
N TYR A 295 0.87 -27.60 -0.04
CA TYR A 295 0.26 -27.77 1.27
C TYR A 295 -0.77 -28.89 1.22
N CYS A 296 -0.86 -29.70 2.28
CA CYS A 296 -1.83 -30.79 2.38
C CYS A 296 -3.07 -30.32 3.18
N MET A 297 -4.24 -30.19 2.56
CA MET A 297 -5.50 -29.83 3.25
C MET A 297 -6.20 -31.02 3.94
N CYS A 298 -5.55 -32.19 4.06
CA CYS A 298 -6.09 -33.28 4.87
C CYS A 298 -6.15 -32.84 6.34
N ARG A 299 -7.10 -33.35 7.14
CA ARG A 299 -7.09 -33.17 8.61
C ARG A 299 -5.74 -33.65 9.18
N SER A 300 -4.91 -32.72 9.62
CA SER A 300 -3.59 -33.00 10.20
C SER A 300 -3.63 -33.10 11.72
N GLY A 301 -2.77 -33.94 12.28
CA GLY A 301 -2.48 -33.97 13.72
C GLY A 301 -1.73 -32.70 14.20
N PRO A 302 -1.55 -32.56 15.53
CA PRO A 302 -1.13 -31.31 16.20
C PRO A 302 0.29 -30.78 15.90
N LEU A 303 1.04 -31.36 14.96
CA LEU A 303 2.42 -30.98 14.66
C LEU A 303 2.65 -30.34 13.27
N ASP A 304 1.61 -30.18 12.43
CA ASP A 304 1.73 -29.42 11.18
C ASP A 304 1.29 -27.96 11.38
N TRP A 305 2.16 -27.17 11.99
CA TRP A 305 1.90 -25.75 12.31
C TRP A 305 1.67 -24.88 11.06
N LEU A 306 2.27 -25.27 9.93
CA LEU A 306 2.16 -24.55 8.64
C LEU A 306 0.78 -24.75 8.01
N GLN A 307 0.25 -25.96 8.09
CA GLN A 307 -1.10 -26.29 7.66
C GLN A 307 -2.14 -25.69 8.62
N PHE A 308 -1.92 -25.82 9.93
CA PHE A 308 -2.79 -25.23 10.95
C PHE A 308 -3.00 -23.73 10.74
N ASN A 309 -1.93 -22.98 10.46
CA ASN A 309 -2.02 -21.54 10.18
C ASN A 309 -2.69 -21.23 8.85
N PHE A 310 -2.59 -22.11 7.85
CA PHE A 310 -3.26 -21.93 6.55
C PHE A 310 -4.77 -22.17 6.63
N ASP A 311 -5.16 -23.28 7.25
CA ASP A 311 -6.57 -23.59 7.47
C ASP A 311 -7.19 -22.55 8.39
N ARG A 312 -6.48 -22.13 9.45
CA ARG A 312 -6.89 -21.02 10.29
C ARG A 312 -7.03 -19.73 9.50
N LEU A 313 -6.03 -19.31 8.71
CA LEU A 313 -6.13 -18.10 7.90
C LEU A 313 -7.32 -18.14 6.94
N GLN A 314 -7.54 -19.27 6.25
CA GLN A 314 -8.69 -19.41 5.35
C GLN A 314 -10.02 -19.50 6.08
N THR A 315 -10.05 -20.13 7.24
CA THR A 315 -11.24 -20.25 8.08
C THR A 315 -11.57 -18.88 8.65
N ASP A 316 -10.61 -18.19 9.26
CA ASP A 316 -10.74 -16.81 9.75
C ASP A 316 -11.20 -15.87 8.63
N VAL A 317 -10.59 -15.94 7.44
CA VAL A 317 -11.00 -15.12 6.28
C VAL A 317 -12.33 -15.56 5.68
N LYS A 318 -12.80 -16.81 5.83
CA LYS A 318 -14.10 -17.28 5.30
C LYS A 318 -15.26 -17.08 6.27
N GLU A 319 -15.01 -17.26 7.56
CA GLU A 319 -15.99 -17.20 8.64
C GLU A 319 -16.17 -15.78 9.17
N ARG A 320 -15.19 -14.86 8.94
CA ARG A 320 -15.41 -13.44 9.16
C ARG A 320 -16.60 -12.95 8.34
N GLU A 321 -17.56 -12.35 9.03
CA GLU A 321 -18.75 -11.75 8.42
C GLU A 321 -18.34 -10.72 7.37
N LEU A 322 -18.96 -10.77 6.20
CA LEU A 322 -18.85 -9.69 5.23
C LEU A 322 -19.65 -8.51 5.74
N ASN A 323 -18.94 -7.47 6.11
CA ASN A 323 -19.57 -6.24 6.53
C ASN A 323 -19.98 -5.48 5.27
N ALA A 324 -21.29 -5.39 5.04
CA ALA A 324 -21.82 -4.52 4.01
C ALA A 324 -21.38 -3.09 4.32
N LEU A 325 -20.72 -2.43 3.37
CA LEU A 325 -20.27 -1.07 3.55
C LEU A 325 -21.44 -0.11 3.35
N SER A 326 -21.65 0.79 4.32
CA SER A 326 -22.56 1.92 4.15
C SER A 326 -22.04 2.85 3.04
N GLU A 327 -22.93 3.64 2.43
CA GLU A 327 -22.52 4.64 1.44
C GLU A 327 -21.45 5.58 2.04
N ALA A 328 -21.57 5.98 3.31
CA ALA A 328 -20.56 6.76 4.00
C ALA A 328 -19.20 6.04 4.07
N GLY A 329 -19.19 4.74 4.38
CA GLY A 329 -17.97 3.92 4.39
C GLY A 329 -17.31 3.79 3.01
N ILE A 330 -18.11 3.66 1.95
CA ILE A 330 -17.62 3.64 0.55
C ILE A 330 -16.96 4.98 0.21
N ARG A 331 -17.64 6.10 0.52
CA ARG A 331 -17.13 7.46 0.28
C ARG A 331 -15.85 7.72 1.07
N PHE A 332 -15.77 7.25 2.31
CA PHE A 332 -14.55 7.29 3.10
C PHE A 332 -13.39 6.59 2.38
N HIS A 333 -13.55 5.32 1.97
CA HIS A 333 -12.48 4.56 1.33
C HIS A 333 -11.98 5.21 0.04
N PHE A 334 -12.88 5.81 -0.74
CA PHE A 334 -12.51 6.59 -1.93
C PHE A 334 -11.74 7.86 -1.58
N GLY A 335 -12.24 8.62 -0.61
CA GLY A 335 -11.61 9.84 -0.16
C GLY A 335 -10.23 9.62 0.44
N ASP A 336 -10.08 8.57 1.25
CA ASP A 336 -8.81 8.18 1.88
C ASP A 336 -7.80 7.74 0.81
N LEU A 337 -8.20 6.93 -0.17
CA LEU A 337 -7.33 6.59 -1.31
C LEU A 337 -6.88 7.84 -2.08
N MET A 338 -7.79 8.77 -2.37
CA MET A 338 -7.46 9.99 -3.12
C MET A 338 -6.53 10.91 -2.33
N LEU A 339 -6.72 11.01 -1.02
CA LEU A 339 -5.85 11.77 -0.11
C LEU A 339 -4.40 11.29 -0.22
N HIS A 340 -4.20 9.97 -0.11
CA HIS A 340 -2.85 9.39 -0.14
C HIS A 340 -2.22 9.44 -1.53
N ARG A 341 -3.04 9.57 -2.58
CA ARG A 341 -2.56 9.84 -3.94
C ARG A 341 -2.22 11.30 -4.21
N GLY A 342 -2.49 12.20 -3.26
CA GLY A 342 -2.31 13.64 -3.42
C GLY A 342 -3.40 14.33 -4.24
N ASP A 343 -4.48 13.63 -4.60
CA ASP A 343 -5.63 14.24 -5.27
C ASP A 343 -6.57 14.88 -4.24
N LEU A 344 -6.13 16.01 -3.71
CA LEU A 344 -6.79 16.68 -2.58
C LEU A 344 -8.22 17.11 -2.90
N ALA A 345 -8.49 17.49 -4.15
CA ALA A 345 -9.82 17.90 -4.59
C ALA A 345 -10.82 16.75 -4.59
N ARG A 346 -10.46 15.57 -5.11
CA ARG A 346 -11.34 14.39 -5.05
C ARG A 346 -11.41 13.83 -3.64
N ALA A 347 -10.32 13.89 -2.88
CA ALA A 347 -10.32 13.51 -1.47
C ALA A 347 -11.36 14.30 -0.68
N GLU A 348 -11.36 15.63 -0.81
CA GLU A 348 -12.32 16.53 -0.18
C GLU A 348 -13.76 16.17 -0.54
N MET A 349 -14.07 16.09 -1.84
CA MET A 349 -15.41 15.74 -2.34
C MET A 349 -15.94 14.44 -1.71
N TYR A 350 -15.11 13.40 -1.66
CA TYR A 350 -15.52 12.10 -1.12
C TYR A 350 -15.60 12.10 0.40
N LEU A 351 -14.61 12.68 1.10
CA LEU A 351 -14.57 12.70 2.56
C LEU A 351 -15.67 13.57 3.17
N GLU A 352 -15.96 14.73 2.59
CA GLU A 352 -17.11 15.55 3.01
C GLU A 352 -18.43 14.82 2.76
N SER A 353 -18.54 14.11 1.63
CA SER A 353 -19.71 13.27 1.40
C SER A 353 -19.84 12.16 2.43
N ALA A 354 -18.73 11.57 2.89
CA ALA A 354 -18.74 10.55 3.93
C ALA A 354 -19.27 11.11 5.26
N VAL A 355 -18.76 12.27 5.69
CA VAL A 355 -19.20 12.95 6.93
C VAL A 355 -20.64 13.46 6.83
N ARG A 356 -21.10 13.95 5.67
CA ARG A 356 -22.51 14.34 5.49
C ARG A 356 -23.47 13.15 5.62
N LEU A 357 -23.06 11.98 5.12
CA LEU A 357 -23.87 10.77 5.17
C LEU A 357 -23.84 10.11 6.55
N ASP A 358 -22.70 10.19 7.24
CA ASP A 358 -22.52 9.69 8.60
C ASP A 358 -21.60 10.63 9.39
N PRO A 359 -22.16 11.59 10.14
CA PRO A 359 -21.40 12.50 10.99
C PRO A 359 -20.72 11.82 12.19
N SER A 360 -20.96 10.53 12.41
CA SER A 360 -20.33 9.73 13.46
C SER A 360 -19.16 8.88 12.95
N LEU A 361 -18.85 8.96 11.65
CA LEU A 361 -17.77 8.19 11.05
C LEU A 361 -16.39 8.77 11.41
N ALA A 362 -15.86 8.37 12.57
CA ALA A 362 -14.60 8.86 13.13
C ALA A 362 -13.44 8.88 12.13
N ARG A 363 -13.26 7.79 11.36
CA ARG A 363 -12.21 7.67 10.35
C ARG A 363 -12.32 8.69 9.21
N ALA A 364 -13.53 9.10 8.82
CA ALA A 364 -13.72 10.15 7.82
C ALA A 364 -13.34 11.52 8.37
N HIS A 365 -13.67 11.81 9.63
CA HIS A 365 -13.18 13.00 10.32
C HIS A 365 -11.65 13.01 10.44
N ALA A 366 -11.03 11.87 10.76
CA ALA A 366 -9.57 11.76 10.83
C ALA A 366 -8.90 12.08 9.47
N SER A 367 -9.38 11.48 8.37
CA SER A 367 -8.86 11.75 7.03
C SER A 367 -9.15 13.18 6.55
N LEU A 368 -10.29 13.79 6.93
CA LEU A 368 -10.53 15.23 6.69
C LEU A 368 -9.52 16.08 7.46
N GLY A 369 -9.23 15.74 8.72
CA GLY A 369 -8.20 16.40 9.51
C GLY A 369 -6.82 16.37 8.85
N ALA A 370 -6.44 15.20 8.33
CA ALA A 370 -5.21 15.04 7.56
C ALA A 370 -5.23 15.87 6.25
N LEU A 371 -6.33 15.83 5.50
CA LEU A 371 -6.52 16.64 4.29
C LEU A 371 -6.37 18.15 4.57
N ARG A 372 -7.07 18.66 5.59
CA ARG A 372 -7.01 20.08 5.98
C ARG A 372 -5.62 20.47 6.45
N THR A 373 -4.89 19.56 7.12
CA THR A 373 -3.48 19.76 7.48
C THR A 373 -2.59 19.94 6.24
N LEU A 374 -2.80 19.13 5.19
CA LEU A 374 -2.07 19.25 3.92
C LEU A 374 -2.45 20.51 3.13
N GLN A 375 -3.65 21.03 3.35
CA GLN A 375 -4.12 22.30 2.78
C GLN A 375 -3.75 23.51 3.64
N GLU A 376 -2.97 23.32 4.71
CA GLU A 376 -2.55 24.37 5.66
C GLU A 376 -3.73 25.07 6.38
N GLN A 377 -4.91 24.42 6.40
CA GLN A 377 -6.12 24.87 7.09
C GLN A 377 -6.14 24.31 8.52
N TYR A 378 -5.21 24.77 9.36
CA TYR A 378 -4.95 24.14 10.66
C TYR A 378 -6.12 24.18 11.65
N ASP A 379 -6.91 25.26 11.67
CA ASP A 379 -8.08 25.36 12.56
C ASP A 379 -9.14 24.32 12.19
N ALA A 380 -9.47 24.20 10.90
CA ALA A 380 -10.40 23.18 10.40
C ALA A 380 -9.85 21.76 10.59
N ALA A 381 -8.53 21.57 10.45
CA ALA A 381 -7.88 20.30 10.73
C ALA A 381 -8.04 19.91 12.20
N PHE A 382 -7.85 20.86 13.12
CA PHE A 382 -8.02 20.64 14.56
C PHE A 382 -9.45 20.22 14.90
N GLU A 383 -10.46 20.94 14.40
CA GLU A 383 -11.87 20.61 14.63
C GLU A 383 -12.22 19.18 14.19
N HIS A 384 -11.77 18.79 13.00
CA HIS A 384 -12.00 17.43 12.49
C HIS A 384 -11.26 16.36 13.29
N LEU A 385 -10.00 16.60 13.69
CA LEU A 385 -9.23 15.65 14.48
C LEU A 385 -9.78 15.52 15.90
N GLN A 386 -10.22 16.62 16.51
CA GLN A 386 -10.90 16.60 17.79
C GLN A 386 -12.18 15.76 17.68
N ARG A 387 -13.00 15.99 16.63
CA ARG A 387 -14.22 15.21 16.43
C ARG A 387 -13.93 13.72 16.22
N ALA A 388 -12.87 13.39 15.48
CA ALA A 388 -12.44 12.01 15.29
C ALA A 388 -12.05 11.34 16.62
N LEU A 389 -11.33 12.04 17.50
CA LEU A 389 -10.92 11.55 18.82
C LEU A 389 -12.07 11.48 19.83
N GLU A 390 -13.09 12.33 19.71
CA GLU A 390 -14.33 12.21 20.49
C GLU A 390 -15.13 10.97 20.10
N LEU A 391 -15.20 10.66 18.80
CA LEU A 391 -15.95 9.53 18.26
C LEU A 391 -15.20 8.20 18.46
N ASP A 392 -13.88 8.21 18.31
CA ASP A 392 -12.99 7.06 18.54
C ASP A 392 -11.71 7.49 19.27
N PRO A 393 -11.72 7.48 20.62
CA PRO A 393 -10.57 7.86 21.44
C PRO A 393 -9.34 6.96 21.28
N GLN A 394 -9.50 5.77 20.71
CA GLN A 394 -8.43 4.78 20.53
C GLN A 394 -7.91 4.73 19.09
N SER A 395 -8.37 5.63 18.22
CA SER A 395 -7.96 5.65 16.81
C SER A 395 -6.47 5.95 16.67
N PRO A 396 -5.63 4.99 16.21
CA PRO A 396 -4.20 5.24 16.03
C PRO A 396 -3.94 6.31 14.97
N PHE A 397 -4.79 6.37 13.94
CA PHE A 397 -4.67 7.35 12.87
C PHE A 397 -5.07 8.77 13.32
N ALA A 398 -6.15 8.92 14.09
CA ALA A 398 -6.53 10.25 14.58
C ALA A 398 -5.44 10.84 15.49
N HIS A 399 -4.87 10.02 16.39
CA HIS A 399 -3.74 10.42 17.22
C HIS A 399 -2.48 10.77 16.40
N PHE A 400 -2.15 9.96 15.39
CA PHE A 400 -1.02 10.23 14.50
C PHE A 400 -1.20 11.51 13.67
N TYR A 401 -2.39 11.74 13.12
CA TYR A 401 -2.69 12.95 12.36
C TYR A 401 -2.75 14.18 13.26
N HIS A 402 -3.21 14.06 14.51
CA HIS A 402 -3.14 15.13 15.50
C HIS A 402 -1.70 15.55 15.81
N ALA A 403 -0.79 14.59 16.03
CA ALA A 403 0.63 14.89 16.17
C ALA A 403 1.24 15.52 14.90
N SER A 404 0.79 15.07 13.72
CA SER A 404 1.23 15.63 12.43
C SER A 404 0.76 17.09 12.25
N LEU A 405 -0.48 17.41 12.63
CA LEU A 405 -1.02 18.77 12.65
C LEU A 405 -0.20 19.69 13.54
N ILE A 406 0.13 19.27 14.76
CA ILE A 406 0.96 20.08 15.68
C ILE A 406 2.33 20.35 15.05
N ARG A 407 2.92 19.35 14.40
CA ARG A 407 4.22 19.49 13.71
C ARG A 407 4.14 20.46 12.53
N GLN A 408 3.11 20.36 11.70
CA GLN A 408 2.94 21.17 10.50
C GLN A 408 2.67 22.64 10.85
N SER A 409 1.71 22.89 11.76
CA SER A 409 1.35 24.25 12.23
C SER A 409 2.48 24.97 12.97
N ALA A 410 3.50 24.24 13.44
CA ALA A 410 4.67 24.83 14.09
C ALA A 410 5.72 25.36 13.10
N VAL A 411 5.72 24.93 11.83
CA VAL A 411 6.69 25.40 10.82
C VAL A 411 6.53 26.89 10.54
N GLU A 412 5.30 27.40 10.64
CA GLU A 412 4.96 28.80 10.36
C GLU A 412 5.17 29.75 11.55
N MET A 413 5.54 29.22 12.73
CA MET A 413 5.62 29.98 13.97
C MET A 413 7.07 30.37 14.33
N PRO A 414 7.33 31.64 14.72
CA PRO A 414 8.62 32.04 15.27
C PRO A 414 8.95 31.21 16.52
N GLY A 415 10.06 30.45 16.49
CA GLY A 415 10.47 29.55 17.58
C GLY A 415 10.06 28.08 17.41
N GLY A 416 9.34 27.72 16.33
CA GLY A 416 9.10 26.33 15.94
C GLY A 416 8.28 25.51 16.96
N LEU A 417 8.75 24.29 17.23
CA LEU A 417 8.12 23.36 18.18
C LEU A 417 8.52 23.71 19.63
N SER A 418 7.64 24.39 20.35
CA SER A 418 7.81 24.62 21.80
C SER A 418 7.76 23.32 22.60
N ARG A 419 8.30 23.33 23.83
CA ARG A 419 8.23 22.17 24.74
C ARG A 419 6.79 21.68 24.95
N ALA A 420 5.83 22.58 25.11
CA ALA A 420 4.42 22.22 25.27
C ALA A 420 3.86 21.48 24.04
N ARG A 421 4.25 21.89 22.83
CA ARG A 421 3.85 21.20 21.58
C ARG A 421 4.51 19.83 21.45
N LEU A 422 5.79 19.72 21.79
CA LEU A 422 6.49 18.43 21.80
C LEU A 422 5.84 17.45 22.79
N GLU A 423 5.46 17.93 23.98
CA GLU A 423 4.72 17.13 24.97
C GLU A 423 3.35 16.68 24.46
N ALA A 424 2.59 17.59 23.82
CA ALA A 424 1.30 17.25 23.20
C ALA A 424 1.45 16.20 22.09
N MET A 425 2.45 16.37 21.21
CA MET A 425 2.78 15.38 20.17
C MET A 425 3.14 14.03 20.80
N ARG A 426 4.00 14.02 21.81
CA ARG A 426 4.41 12.80 22.52
C ARG A 426 3.20 12.06 23.09
N SER A 427 2.28 12.78 23.73
CA SER A 427 1.05 12.21 24.29
C SER A 427 0.21 11.50 23.20
N SER A 428 -0.09 12.19 22.09
CA SER A 428 -0.83 11.58 20.98
C SER A 428 -0.09 10.40 20.37
N LEU A 429 1.22 10.50 20.14
CA LEU A 429 1.99 9.43 19.53
C LEU A 429 2.11 8.19 20.43
N VAL A 430 2.18 8.36 21.75
CA VAL A 430 2.11 7.25 22.70
C VAL A 430 0.77 6.52 22.56
N GLN A 431 -0.35 7.26 22.47
CA GLN A 431 -1.67 6.63 22.24
C GLN A 431 -1.72 5.91 20.90
N ALA A 432 -1.19 6.50 19.83
CA ALA A 432 -1.14 5.87 18.51
C ALA A 432 -0.34 4.54 18.51
N VAL A 433 0.83 4.53 19.16
CA VAL A 433 1.68 3.33 19.28
C VAL A 433 1.07 2.30 20.24
N GLN A 434 0.39 2.72 21.30
CA GLN A 434 -0.32 1.79 22.19
C GLN A 434 -1.48 1.09 21.47
N ALA A 435 -2.28 1.84 20.70
CA ALA A 435 -3.40 1.30 19.93
C ALA A 435 -2.93 0.45 18.75
N ALA A 436 -1.81 0.80 18.12
CA ALA A 436 -1.20 0.04 17.03
C ALA A 436 0.32 -0.09 17.23
N PRO A 437 0.80 -1.09 18.02
CA PRO A 437 2.23 -1.25 18.34
C PRO A 437 3.14 -1.46 17.13
N ARG A 438 2.57 -1.84 15.99
CA ARG A 438 3.31 -2.01 14.73
C ARG A 438 3.41 -0.73 13.90
N PHE A 439 2.68 0.33 14.25
CA PHE A 439 2.58 1.58 13.48
C PHE A 439 3.92 2.32 13.39
N ALA A 440 4.67 2.02 12.33
CA ALA A 440 6.04 2.48 12.14
C ALA A 440 6.16 4.01 12.14
N ALA A 441 5.35 4.70 11.33
CA ALA A 441 5.41 6.16 11.24
C ALA A 441 5.11 6.88 12.55
N ALA A 442 4.21 6.35 13.38
CA ALA A 442 3.96 6.89 14.71
C ALA A 442 5.15 6.63 15.64
N SER A 443 5.74 5.42 15.59
CA SER A 443 6.92 5.06 16.39
C SER A 443 8.15 5.91 16.03
N GLU A 444 8.39 6.14 14.74
CA GLU A 444 9.48 6.98 14.24
C GLU A 444 9.31 8.44 14.66
N MET A 445 8.11 8.98 14.52
CA MET A 445 7.81 10.34 14.95
C MET A 445 7.93 10.46 16.48
N LEU A 446 7.50 9.45 17.24
CA LEU A 446 7.66 9.42 18.70
C LEU A 446 9.13 9.42 19.11
N ALA A 447 9.96 8.62 18.44
CA ALA A 447 11.40 8.60 18.67
C ALA A 447 12.04 9.96 18.39
N ASP A 448 11.63 10.64 17.30
CA ASP A 448 12.10 11.99 17.00
C ASP A 448 11.70 13.01 18.06
N VAL A 449 10.44 13.00 18.48
CA VAL A 449 9.93 13.89 19.54
C VAL A 449 10.68 13.67 20.85
N ASN A 450 10.89 12.42 21.25
CA ASN A 450 11.62 12.09 22.47
C ASN A 450 13.07 12.56 22.43
N ARG A 451 13.76 12.46 21.28
CA ARG A 451 15.12 13.01 21.11
C ARG A 451 15.15 14.52 21.28
N ARG A 452 14.17 15.24 20.73
CA ARG A 452 14.08 16.71 20.83
C ARG A 452 13.82 17.16 22.27
N ILE A 453 12.90 16.50 22.96
CA ILE A 453 12.61 16.71 24.38
C ILE A 453 13.88 16.52 25.22
N ALA A 454 14.59 15.41 25.02
CA ALA A 454 15.84 15.14 25.74
C ALA A 454 16.94 16.17 25.45
N ALA A 455 17.03 16.65 24.21
CA ALA A 455 17.97 17.71 23.82
C ALA A 455 17.66 19.03 24.54
N ASP A 456 16.38 19.42 24.64
CA ASP A 456 15.98 20.61 25.41
C ASP A 456 16.29 20.47 26.91
N ASP A 457 16.07 19.29 27.49
CA ASP A 457 16.38 19.01 28.90
C ASP A 457 17.89 19.06 29.20
N SER A 458 18.72 18.83 28.18
CA SER A 458 20.18 18.87 28.28
C SER A 458 20.80 20.25 28.05
N ARG A 459 20.02 21.26 27.64
CA ARG A 459 20.53 22.63 27.46
C ARG A 459 20.76 23.26 28.84
N PRO A 460 21.99 23.71 29.16
CA PRO A 460 22.25 24.41 30.42
C PRO A 460 21.43 25.70 30.47
N ASP A 461 20.84 25.98 31.63
CA ASP A 461 20.06 27.18 31.89
C ASP A 461 20.90 28.43 31.58
N PRO A 462 20.46 29.34 30.68
CA PRO A 462 21.10 30.62 30.48
C PRO A 462 20.77 31.55 31.65
N SER A 463 21.18 31.20 32.87
CA SER A 463 21.17 32.11 34.00
C SER A 463 22.20 33.22 33.75
N PRO A 464 21.87 34.50 34.05
CA PRO A 464 22.70 35.64 33.69
C PRO A 464 24.00 35.60 34.50
N VAL A 465 25.13 35.78 33.84
CA VAL A 465 26.39 36.12 34.50
C VAL A 465 26.20 37.52 35.13
N ILE A 466 25.66 37.56 36.34
CA ILE A 466 25.74 38.74 37.19
C ILE A 466 27.20 38.82 37.65
N ALA A 467 27.98 39.63 36.95
CA ALA A 467 29.30 40.03 37.40
C ALA A 467 29.17 40.74 38.76
N ALA A 468 29.47 40.01 39.83
CA ALA A 468 29.65 40.58 41.16
C ALA A 468 30.96 41.39 41.18
N ASN A 469 30.89 42.66 40.75
CA ASN A 469 31.89 43.66 41.14
C ASN A 469 31.34 44.44 42.35
N GLY A 470 31.46 43.81 43.52
CA GLY A 470 31.24 44.43 44.82
C GLY A 470 32.58 44.68 45.51
N ALA A 471 32.98 45.96 45.52
CA ALA A 471 33.72 46.67 46.56
C ALA A 471 34.72 45.88 47.44
N SER A 472 36.02 46.11 47.24
CA SER A 472 37.02 46.02 48.31
C SER A 472 37.02 47.33 49.10
N ALA A 473 36.47 47.28 50.32
CA ALA A 473 36.57 48.33 51.30
C ALA A 473 37.97 48.39 51.92
N ASP A 474 38.37 49.61 52.25
CA ASP A 474 39.37 49.98 53.25
C ASP A 474 39.36 49.10 54.50
N ARG A 475 40.57 48.81 54.99
CA ARG A 475 40.97 48.86 56.41
C ARG A 475 42.51 48.73 56.49
N ASP A 476 43.18 49.85 56.78
CA ASP A 476 44.05 50.12 57.94
C ASP A 476 44.53 48.88 58.74
N SER A 477 45.73 48.80 59.35
CA SER A 477 46.94 49.61 59.52
C SER A 477 47.81 48.83 60.53
N ASP A 478 49.12 49.11 60.54
CA ASP A 478 50.15 48.76 61.54
C ASP A 478 50.72 47.32 61.59
#